data_AF-A0A1Q8L7Q7-F1
#
_entry.id   AF-A0A1Q8L7Q7-F1
#
_cell.length_a   1.000
_cell.length_b   1.000
_cell.length_c   1.000
_cell.angle_alpha   90.00
_cell.angle_beta   90.00
_cell.angle_gamma   90.00
#
_symmetry.space_group_name_H-M   'P 1'
#
loop_
_entity.id
_entity.type
_entity.pdbx_description
1 polymer ?
#
loop_
_entity_poly.entity_id
_entity_poly.type
_entity_poly.pdbx_seq_one_letter_code
_entity_poly.pdbx_strand_id
1 'polypeptide(L)' 'MTELEPTTGDATVLPDAPAVVDRRWTNAPCAALTVGTDGTVLQANDAARPLLPRVRVGDPVSRVAP' A
#
# COMPACT_ATOMS: atom_id res chain seq x y z
N MET A 1 6.01 26.82 -35.83
CA MET A 1 5.01 26.03 -35.09
C MET A 1 5.65 24.67 -34.93
N THR A 2 6.21 24.38 -33.76
CA THR A 2 7.01 23.18 -33.52
C THR A 2 6.14 22.25 -32.68
N GLU A 3 5.65 21.17 -33.28
CA GLU A 3 4.94 20.12 -32.55
C GLU A 3 5.93 19.40 -31.64
N LEU A 4 5.70 19.47 -30.32
CA LEU A 4 6.33 18.58 -29.37
C LEU A 4 5.52 17.28 -29.37
N GLU A 5 6.10 16.21 -29.91
CA GLU A 5 5.56 14.87 -29.73
C GLU A 5 5.56 14.51 -28.24
N PRO A 6 4.50 13.91 -27.69
CA PRO A 6 4.51 13.43 -26.33
C PRO A 6 5.42 12.21 -26.31
N THR A 7 6.62 12.34 -25.72
CA THR A 7 7.41 11.17 -25.34
C THR A 7 6.58 10.40 -24.31
N THR A 8 5.83 9.41 -24.80
CA THR A 8 5.22 8.38 -23.97
C THR A 8 6.40 7.63 -23.40
N GLY A 9 6.82 8.05 -22.19
CA GLY A 9 7.83 7.36 -21.43
C GLY A 9 7.41 5.90 -21.39
N ASP A 10 8.26 5.06 -21.95
CA ASP A 10 8.18 3.61 -21.90
C ASP A 10 8.00 3.25 -20.42
N ALA A 11 6.75 3.02 -20.02
CA ALA A 11 6.42 2.46 -18.74
C ALA A 11 6.81 0.99 -18.85
N THR A 12 8.12 0.74 -18.81
CA THR A 12 8.67 -0.55 -18.53
C THR A 12 8.11 -0.91 -17.16
N VAL A 13 7.00 -1.66 -17.16
CA VAL A 13 6.44 -2.29 -15.97
C VAL A 13 7.53 -3.24 -15.51
N LEU A 14 8.42 -2.75 -14.64
CA LEU A 14 9.39 -3.59 -13.96
C LEU A 14 8.56 -4.57 -13.12
N PRO A 15 8.59 -5.88 -13.44
CA PRO A 15 8.07 -6.86 -12.51
C PRO A 15 9.06 -6.89 -11.34
N ASP A 16 8.51 -6.83 -10.12
CA ASP A 16 9.25 -7.05 -8.86
C ASP A 16 10.20 -5.93 -8.40
N ALA A 17 9.86 -4.66 -8.63
CA ALA A 17 10.37 -3.62 -7.74
C ALA A 17 9.76 -3.85 -6.35
N PRO A 18 10.55 -4.08 -5.27
CA PRO A 18 10.00 -4.18 -3.93
C PRO A 18 9.21 -2.90 -3.70
N ALA A 19 7.92 -3.03 -3.36
CA ALA A 19 7.03 -1.90 -3.14
C ALA A 19 7.78 -0.88 -2.29
N VAL A 20 8.08 0.30 -2.87
CA VAL A 20 8.79 1.34 -2.14
C VAL A 20 7.90 1.69 -0.96
N VAL A 21 8.29 1.19 0.22
CA VAL A 21 7.54 1.38 1.44
C VAL A 21 7.59 2.87 1.73
N ASP A 22 6.46 3.56 1.53
CA ASP A 22 6.33 4.97 1.85
C ASP A 22 6.61 5.14 3.34
N ARG A 23 7.79 5.70 3.66
CA ARG A 23 8.22 5.91 5.06
C ARG A 23 7.32 6.91 5.78
N ARG A 24 6.74 7.88 5.07
CA ARG A 24 5.83 8.85 5.68
C ARG A 24 4.55 8.16 6.12
N TRP A 25 4.03 7.25 5.30
CA TRP A 25 2.86 6.45 5.65
C TRP A 25 3.16 5.44 6.77
N THR A 26 4.29 4.73 6.66
CA THR A 26 4.69 3.69 7.63
C THR A 26 4.83 4.26 9.05
N ASN A 27 5.38 5.47 9.16
CA ASN A 27 5.61 6.17 10.42
C ASN A 27 4.49 7.16 10.77
N ALA A 28 3.36 7.16 10.05
CA ALA A 28 2.27 8.07 10.34
C ALA A 28 1.74 7.85 11.77
N PRO A 29 1.37 8.93 12.50
CA PRO A 29 0.97 8.82 13.91
C PRO A 29 -0.43 8.22 14.11
N CYS A 30 -1.21 8.07 13.04
CA CYS A 30 -2.50 7.40 13.06
C CYS A 30 -2.39 5.97 12.51
N ALA A 31 -3.15 5.03 13.08
CA ALA A 31 -3.21 3.67 12.56
C ALA A 31 -3.92 3.63 11.20
N ALA A 32 -3.30 2.94 10.24
CA ALA A 32 -3.82 2.79 8.89
C ALA A 32 -3.54 1.38 8.34
N LEU A 33 -4.49 0.90 7.52
CA LEU A 33 -4.39 -0.34 6.75
C LEU A 33 -4.64 -0.03 5.28
N THR A 34 -3.92 -0.72 4.40
CA THR A 34 -4.28 -0.80 2.98
C THR A 34 -5.03 -2.11 2.76
N VAL A 35 -6.16 -2.05 2.08
CA VAL A 35 -7.06 -3.20 1.88
C VAL A 35 -7.25 -3.43 0.38
N GLY A 36 -7.21 -4.69 -0.04
CA GLY A 36 -7.53 -5.11 -1.39
C GLY A 36 -9.02 -4.94 -1.71
N THR A 37 -9.36 -5.01 -2.99
CA THR A 37 -10.76 -4.95 -3.44
C THR A 37 -11.61 -6.12 -2.93
N ASP A 38 -10.97 -7.22 -2.55
CA ASP A 38 -11.55 -8.40 -1.92
C ASP A 38 -11.68 -8.30 -0.39
N GLY A 39 -11.29 -7.17 0.20
CA GLY A 39 -11.35 -6.97 1.65
C GLY A 39 -10.18 -7.60 2.42
N THR A 40 -9.12 -8.02 1.74
CA THR A 40 -7.91 -8.55 2.39
C THR A 40 -6.94 -7.44 2.79
N VAL A 41 -6.26 -7.60 3.93
CA VAL A 41 -5.23 -6.67 4.36
C VAL A 41 -3.99 -6.84 3.49
N LEU A 42 -3.58 -5.78 2.81
CA LEU A 42 -2.37 -5.76 2.00
C LEU A 42 -1.18 -5.26 2.82
N GLN A 43 -1.39 -4.22 3.63
CA GLN A 43 -0.35 -3.59 4.44
C GLN A 43 -0.94 -2.98 5.72
N ALA A 44 -0.10 -2.87 6.75
CA ALA A 44 -0.41 -2.19 8.00
C ALA A 44 0.76 -1.29 8.39
N ASN A 45 0.49 -0.06 8.84
CA ASN A 45 1.53 0.82 9.32
C ASN A 45 1.93 0.51 10.77
N ASP A 46 3.00 1.14 11.26
CA ASP A 46 3.54 0.79 12.58
C ASP A 46 2.59 1.16 13.73
N ALA A 47 1.84 2.26 13.58
CA ALA A 47 0.82 2.67 14.55
C ALA A 47 -0.37 1.68 14.64
N ALA A 48 -0.63 0.89 13.60
CA ALA A 48 -1.70 -0.12 13.62
C ALA A 48 -1.34 -1.36 14.45
N ARG A 49 -0.05 -1.72 14.56
CA ARG A 49 0.39 -2.94 15.26
C ARG A 49 -0.07 -3.06 16.72
N PRO A 50 0.07 -2.03 17.57
CA PRO A 50 -0.41 -2.12 18.96
C PRO A 50 -1.93 -2.13 19.09
N LEU A 51 -2.67 -1.56 18.13
CA LEU A 51 -4.13 -1.48 18.16
C LEU A 51 -4.80 -2.73 17.59
N LEU A 52 -4.17 -3.34 16.59
CA LEU A 52 -4.68 -4.51 15.87
C LEU A 52 -3.65 -5.65 15.94
N PRO A 53 -3.40 -6.24 17.11
CA PRO A 53 -2.29 -7.21 17.31
C PRO A 53 -2.43 -8.48 16.46
N ARG A 54 -3.65 -8.77 16.00
CA ARG A 54 -3.99 -9.90 15.13
C ARG A 54 -3.86 -9.60 13.65
N VAL A 55 -3.59 -8.35 13.25
CA VAL A 55 -3.49 -8.00 11.82
C VAL A 55 -2.32 -8.75 11.18
N ARG A 56 -2.59 -9.45 10.08
CA ARG A 56 -1.59 -10.06 9.20
C ARG A 56 -1.91 -9.71 7.77
N VAL A 57 -0.89 -9.55 6.94
CA VAL A 57 -1.07 -9.43 5.50
C VAL A 57 -1.74 -10.70 4.99
N GLY A 58 -2.79 -10.54 4.17
CA GLY A 58 -3.63 -11.61 3.64
C GLY A 58 -4.85 -11.97 4.51
N ASP A 59 -4.94 -11.51 5.75
CA ASP A 59 -6.15 -11.72 6.55
C ASP A 59 -7.32 -10.86 6.03
N PRO A 60 -8.57 -11.34 6.09
CA PRO A 60 -9.74 -10.52 5.81
C PRO A 60 -9.93 -9.46 6.90
N VAL A 61 -10.29 -8.23 6.53
CA VAL A 61 -10.47 -7.11 7.47
C VAL A 61 -11.51 -7.42 8.55
N SER A 62 -12.55 -8.19 8.23
CA SER A 62 -13.59 -8.63 9.18
C SER A 62 -13.05 -9.45 10.36
N ARG A 63 -11.90 -10.09 10.21
CA ARG A 63 -11.22 -10.83 11.29
C ARG A 63 -10.37 -9.91 12.18
N VAL A 64 -9.95 -8.79 11.64
CA VAL A 64 -9.03 -7.83 12.28
C VAL A 64 -9.80 -6.78 13.08
N ALA A 65 -10.95 -6.32 12.55
CA ALA A 65 -11.85 -5.35 13.19
C ALA A 65 -13.31 -5.81 12.99
N PRO A 66 -13.88 -6.59 13.93
CA PRO A 66 -15.27 -7.05 13.87
C PRO A 66 -16.30 -5.95 14.15
#